data_AF-A0A399NZI9-F1
#
_entry.id   AF-A0A399NZI9-F1
#
_cell.length_a   1.000
_cell.length_b   1.000
_cell.length_c   1.000
_cell.angle_alpha   90.00
_cell.angle_beta   90.00
_cell.angle_gamma   90.00
#
_symmetry.space_group_name_H-M   'P 1'
#
loop_
_entity.id
_entity.type
_entity.pdbx_description
1 polymer ?
#
loop_
_entity_poly.entity_id
_entity_poly.type
_entity_poly.pdbx_seq_one_letter_code
_entity_poly.pdbx_strand_id
1 'polypeptide(L)'
;KYGVVAGSAAACVLAEEPDKWPAVHSSLFDNHSTITDSWTHADFVTWLTTQGVTADAARTCVAEGKYSSWITGNTSDATSAGVTGTPTLRIQGDIITTVAGQDLVDALTKAGADLPAGIAADS
;
A
#
# COMPACT_ATOMS: atom_id res chain seq x y z
N LYS A 1 -0.15 -4.53 14.60
CA LYS A 1 -0.65 -5.80 14.02
C LYS A 1 -1.34 -5.56 12.69
N TYR A 2 -2.24 -4.57 12.60
CA TYR A 2 -2.91 -4.16 11.37
C TYR A 2 -2.01 -4.13 10.14
N GLY A 3 -0.90 -3.37 10.17
CA GLY A 3 -0.06 -3.17 8.99
C GLY A 3 0.44 -4.45 8.30
N VAL A 4 0.79 -5.49 9.07
CA VAL A 4 1.23 -6.78 8.49
C VAL A 4 0.06 -7.49 7.81
N VAL A 5 -1.09 -7.55 8.47
CA VAL A 5 -2.28 -8.24 7.96
C VAL A 5 -2.87 -7.49 6.76
N ALA A 6 -2.99 -6.16 6.85
CA ALA A 6 -3.44 -5.27 5.79
C ALA A 6 -2.51 -5.33 4.57
N GLY A 7 -1.19 -5.25 4.79
CA GLY A 7 -0.20 -5.37 3.72
C GLY A 7 -0.26 -6.73 3.03
N SER A 8 -0.41 -7.81 3.79
CA SER A 8 -0.56 -9.15 3.21
C SER A 8 -1.85 -9.26 2.40
N ALA A 9 -2.94 -8.66 2.89
CA ALA A 9 -4.22 -8.67 2.20
C ALA A 9 -4.16 -7.86 0.88
N ALA A 10 -3.54 -6.68 0.90
CA ALA A 10 -3.30 -5.89 -0.30
C ALA A 10 -2.45 -6.66 -1.33
N ALA A 11 -1.38 -7.33 -0.90
CA ALA A 11 -0.54 -8.13 -1.79
C ALA A 11 -1.32 -9.30 -2.43
N CYS A 12 -2.21 -9.94 -1.67
CA CYS A 12 -3.11 -10.97 -2.21
C CYS A 12 -4.08 -10.43 -3.25
N VAL A 13 -4.69 -9.27 -3.01
CA VAL A 13 -5.57 -8.64 -4.00
C VAL A 13 -4.80 -8.25 -5.26
N LEU A 14 -3.58 -7.73 -5.12
CA LEU A 14 -2.74 -7.42 -6.29
C LEU A 14 -2.41 -8.68 -7.11
N ALA A 15 -2.11 -9.80 -6.44
CA ALA A 15 -1.72 -11.03 -7.11
C ALA A 15 -2.89 -11.74 -7.82
N GLU A 16 -4.08 -11.71 -7.22
CA GLU A 16 -5.19 -12.57 -7.62
C GLU A 16 -6.38 -11.79 -8.25
N GLU A 17 -6.50 -10.49 -7.98
CA GLU A 17 -7.58 -9.63 -8.52
C GLU A 17 -7.09 -8.16 -8.69
N PRO A 18 -6.05 -7.93 -9.53
CA PRO A 18 -5.30 -6.67 -9.57
C PRO A 18 -6.15 -5.43 -9.88
N ASP A 19 -7.21 -5.58 -10.68
CA ASP A 19 -8.11 -4.47 -11.03
C ASP A 19 -8.82 -3.86 -9.80
N LYS A 20 -8.94 -4.62 -8.71
CA LYS A 20 -9.53 -4.15 -7.44
C LYS A 20 -8.52 -3.47 -6.54
N TRP A 21 -7.23 -3.71 -6.76
CA TRP A 21 -6.18 -3.30 -5.84
C TRP A 21 -6.18 -1.78 -5.56
N PRO A 22 -6.31 -0.87 -6.54
CA PRO A 22 -6.28 0.56 -6.25
C PRO A 22 -7.36 1.00 -5.26
N ALA A 23 -8.59 0.51 -5.44
CA ALA A 23 -9.71 0.81 -4.55
C ALA A 23 -9.50 0.19 -3.16
N VAL A 24 -9.14 -1.10 -3.11
CA VAL A 24 -8.88 -1.80 -1.84
C VAL A 24 -7.75 -1.12 -1.05
N HIS A 25 -6.64 -0.80 -1.71
CA HIS A 25 -5.49 -0.17 -1.08
C HIS A 25 -5.85 1.19 -0.48
N SER A 26 -6.66 2.00 -1.17
CA SER A 26 -7.17 3.25 -0.62
C SER A 26 -8.03 3.01 0.62
N SER A 27 -8.99 2.07 0.54
CA SER A 27 -9.91 1.78 1.64
C SER A 27 -9.23 1.22 2.89
N LEU A 28 -8.01 0.68 2.79
CA LEU A 28 -7.23 0.27 3.97
C LEU A 28 -6.89 1.43 4.90
N PHE A 29 -6.67 2.63 4.36
CA PHE A 29 -6.38 3.81 5.17
C PHE A 29 -7.63 4.31 5.88
N ASP A 30 -8.77 4.34 5.17
CA ASP A 30 -10.06 4.72 5.73
C ASP A 30 -10.54 3.73 6.80
N ASN A 31 -10.26 2.45 6.60
CA ASN A 31 -10.64 1.39 7.53
C ASN A 31 -9.80 1.39 8.81
N HIS A 32 -8.60 1.99 8.80
CA HIS A 32 -7.67 1.89 9.93
C HIS A 32 -8.15 2.70 11.14
N SER A 33 -8.44 1.98 12.23
CA SER A 33 -8.82 2.53 13.53
C SER A 33 -8.33 1.64 14.67
N THR A 34 -8.52 2.10 15.91
CA THR A 34 -8.21 1.31 17.12
C THR A 34 -9.00 -0.01 17.19
N ILE A 35 -10.17 -0.08 16.54
CA ILE A 35 -10.97 -1.31 16.45
C ILE A 35 -10.26 -2.30 15.51
N THR A 36 -9.87 -1.82 14.33
CA THR A 36 -9.28 -2.68 13.29
C THR A 36 -7.84 -3.06 13.59
N ASP A 37 -7.16 -2.39 14.52
CA ASP A 37 -5.81 -2.74 14.97
C ASP A 37 -5.64 -4.21 15.37
N SER A 38 -6.72 -4.80 15.88
CA SER A 38 -6.79 -6.18 16.35
C SER A 38 -7.14 -7.19 15.26
N TRP A 39 -7.57 -6.75 14.07
CA TRP A 39 -8.06 -7.60 12.99
C TRP A 39 -7.07 -8.70 12.60
N THR A 40 -7.63 -9.84 12.25
CA THR A 40 -6.97 -11.05 11.77
C THR A 40 -7.16 -11.19 10.26
N HIS A 41 -6.49 -12.18 9.67
CA HIS A 41 -6.71 -12.54 8.27
C HIS A 41 -8.18 -12.87 7.97
N ALA A 42 -8.90 -13.51 8.89
CA ALA A 42 -10.32 -13.84 8.72
C ALA A 42 -11.21 -12.59 8.70
N ASP A 43 -10.90 -11.59 9.54
CA ASP A 43 -11.61 -10.30 9.52
C ASP A 43 -11.40 -9.59 8.18
N PHE A 44 -10.18 -9.63 7.64
CA PHE A 44 -9.86 -9.07 6.33
C PHE A 44 -10.53 -9.81 5.17
N VAL A 45 -10.68 -11.13 5.21
CA VAL A 45 -11.46 -11.87 4.20
C VAL A 45 -12.91 -11.37 4.16
N THR A 46 -13.51 -11.18 5.34
CA THR A 46 -14.87 -10.66 5.47
C THR A 46 -14.97 -9.24 4.93
N TRP A 47 -14.06 -8.35 5.35
CA TRP A 47 -14.04 -6.96 4.91
C TRP A 47 -13.78 -6.83 3.41
N LEU A 48 -12.84 -7.57 2.82
CA LEU A 48 -12.56 -7.51 1.39
C LEU A 48 -13.76 -7.91 0.52
N THR A 49 -14.61 -8.80 1.02
CA THR A 49 -15.87 -9.15 0.35
C THR A 49 -16.78 -7.93 0.24
N THR A 50 -16.82 -7.05 1.26
CA THR A 50 -17.58 -5.79 1.21
C THR A 50 -16.95 -4.74 0.29
N GLN A 51 -15.65 -4.85 0.04
CA GLN A 51 -14.92 -4.05 -0.95
C GLN A 51 -15.07 -4.58 -2.39
N GLY A 52 -15.86 -5.63 -2.59
CA GLY A 52 -16.14 -6.20 -3.90
C GLY A 52 -14.99 -7.04 -4.48
N VAL A 53 -14.13 -7.59 -3.62
CA VAL A 53 -13.18 -8.67 -3.97
C VAL A 53 -13.95 -9.98 -4.06
N THR A 54 -13.93 -10.60 -5.23
CA THR A 54 -14.79 -11.76 -5.53
C THR A 54 -14.01 -13.03 -5.87
N ALA A 55 -12.73 -12.90 -6.18
CA ALA A 55 -11.88 -14.05 -6.49
C ALA A 55 -11.67 -14.94 -5.25
N ASP A 56 -12.02 -16.23 -5.38
CA ASP A 56 -11.78 -17.24 -4.34
C ASP A 56 -10.29 -17.36 -4.00
N ALA A 57 -9.42 -17.28 -5.02
CA ALA A 57 -7.97 -17.30 -4.86
C ALA A 57 -7.47 -16.13 -3.99
N ALA A 58 -8.02 -14.93 -4.17
CA ALA A 58 -7.69 -13.77 -3.33
C ALA A 58 -8.09 -14.03 -1.87
N ARG A 59 -9.32 -14.54 -1.63
CA ARG A 59 -9.80 -14.83 -0.27
C ARG A 59 -8.98 -15.92 0.41
N THR A 60 -8.62 -16.99 -0.28
CA THR A 60 -7.74 -18.05 0.25
C THR A 60 -6.35 -17.50 0.56
N CYS A 61 -5.76 -16.74 -0.35
CA CYS A 61 -4.46 -16.09 -0.14
C CYS A 61 -4.45 -15.23 1.14
N VAL A 62 -5.51 -14.44 1.35
CA VAL A 62 -5.66 -13.58 2.53
C VAL A 62 -5.81 -14.43 3.78
N ALA A 63 -6.67 -15.46 3.76
CA ALA A 63 -6.93 -16.35 4.89
C ALA A 63 -5.65 -17.06 5.37
N GLU A 64 -4.79 -17.48 4.44
CA GLU A 64 -3.50 -18.12 4.73
C GLU A 64 -2.43 -17.13 5.23
N GLY A 65 -2.68 -15.82 5.11
CA GLY A 65 -1.67 -14.80 5.39
C GLY A 65 -0.43 -14.95 4.53
N LYS A 66 -0.61 -15.35 3.26
CA LYS A 66 0.45 -15.79 2.35
C LYS A 66 1.65 -14.84 2.23
N TYR A 67 1.42 -13.54 2.39
CA TYR A 67 2.45 -12.51 2.27
C TYR A 67 2.87 -11.88 3.60
N SER A 68 2.38 -12.35 4.76
CA SER A 68 2.71 -11.78 6.07
C SER A 68 4.22 -11.76 6.37
N SER A 69 4.93 -12.85 6.05
CA SER A 69 6.39 -12.91 6.21
C SER A 69 7.11 -11.97 5.27
N TRP A 70 6.64 -11.84 4.02
CA TRP A 70 7.21 -10.92 3.04
C TRP A 70 7.02 -9.46 3.47
N ILE A 71 5.85 -9.08 3.98
CA ILE A 71 5.60 -7.74 4.53
C ILE A 71 6.50 -7.46 5.74
N THR A 72 6.69 -8.44 6.63
CA THR A 72 7.60 -8.32 7.77
C THR A 72 9.04 -8.10 7.31
N GLY A 73 9.49 -8.85 6.29
CA GLY A 73 10.79 -8.68 5.66
C GLY A 73 10.97 -7.29 5.05
N ASN A 74 10.02 -6.84 4.22
CA ASN A 74 10.04 -5.50 3.62
C ASN A 74 10.09 -4.39 4.68
N THR A 75 9.39 -4.57 5.81
CA THR A 75 9.44 -3.61 6.93
C THR A 75 10.86 -3.52 7.50
N SER A 76 11.52 -4.66 7.71
CA SER A 76 12.92 -4.71 8.15
C SER A 76 13.86 -4.04 7.16
N ASP A 77 13.71 -4.37 5.87
CA ASP A 77 14.55 -3.80 4.80
C ASP A 77 14.39 -2.28 4.71
N ALA A 78 13.15 -1.78 4.82
CA ALA A 78 12.87 -0.35 4.84
C ALA A 78 13.54 0.35 6.03
N THR A 79 13.44 -0.22 7.24
CA THR A 79 14.13 0.30 8.43
C THR A 79 15.64 0.29 8.26
N SER A 80 16.23 -0.81 7.77
CA SER A 80 17.67 -0.91 7.49
C SER A 80 18.14 0.09 6.44
N ALA A 81 17.27 0.44 5.48
CA ALA A 81 17.54 1.44 4.48
C ALA A 81 17.40 2.89 5.01
N GLY A 82 17.01 3.09 6.27
CA GLY A 82 16.94 4.42 6.91
C GLY A 82 15.54 5.04 6.94
N VAL A 83 14.48 4.28 6.66
CA VAL A 83 13.10 4.76 6.84
C VAL A 83 12.77 4.81 8.33
N THR A 84 12.45 6.01 8.84
CA THR A 84 12.13 6.27 10.25
C THR A 84 10.65 6.59 10.49
N GLY A 85 9.88 6.81 9.43
CA GLY A 85 8.46 7.15 9.49
C GLY A 85 7.76 6.93 8.16
N THR A 86 6.43 6.94 8.19
CA THR A 86 5.58 6.81 7.00
C THR A 86 4.65 8.02 6.88
N PRO A 87 4.30 8.46 5.65
CA PRO A 87 4.90 8.03 4.38
C PRO A 87 6.38 8.46 4.26
N THR A 88 7.15 7.75 3.43
CA THR A 88 8.49 8.13 2.98
C THR A 88 8.61 7.77 1.50
N LEU A 89 8.98 8.73 0.67
CA LEU A 89 9.22 8.55 -0.76
C LEU A 89 10.72 8.44 -1.04
N ARG A 90 11.07 7.67 -2.06
CA ARG A 90 12.42 7.64 -2.63
C ARG A 90 12.35 7.98 -4.11
N ILE A 91 12.98 9.09 -4.50
CA ILE A 91 13.03 9.55 -5.89
C ILE A 91 14.51 9.67 -6.27
N GLN A 92 14.99 8.84 -7.19
CA GLN A 92 16.40 8.78 -7.62
C GLN A 92 17.43 8.63 -6.46
N GLY A 93 17.04 7.98 -5.37
CA GLY A 93 17.89 7.77 -4.19
C GLY A 93 17.73 8.81 -3.10
N ASP A 94 17.08 9.94 -3.38
CA ASP A 94 16.76 10.96 -2.37
C ASP A 94 15.54 10.55 -1.54
N ILE A 95 15.65 10.67 -0.22
CA ILE A 95 14.55 10.41 0.73
C ILE A 95 13.74 11.69 0.94
N ILE A 96 12.44 11.59 0.73
CA ILE A 96 11.49 12.70 0.94
C ILE A 96 10.38 12.20 1.87
N THR A 97 10.28 12.76 3.08
CA THR A 97 9.34 12.29 4.11
C THR A 97 7.96 12.93 3.99
N THR A 98 7.89 14.18 3.53
CA THR A 98 6.65 14.88 3.21
C THR A 98 6.92 15.78 2.00
N VAL A 99 5.98 15.83 1.06
CA VAL A 99 6.13 16.60 -0.17
C VAL A 99 4.79 17.26 -0.49
N ALA A 100 4.77 18.55 -0.81
CA ALA A 100 3.58 19.17 -1.35
C ALA A 100 3.31 18.60 -2.76
N GLY A 101 2.06 18.71 -3.24
CA GLY A 101 1.70 18.16 -4.56
C GLY A 101 2.62 18.66 -5.67
N GLN A 102 2.92 19.96 -5.67
CA GLN A 102 3.81 20.57 -6.66
C GLN A 102 5.28 20.11 -6.52
N ASP A 103 5.79 20.07 -5.29
CA ASP A 103 7.16 19.62 -5.02
C ASP A 103 7.38 18.16 -5.51
N LEU A 104 6.34 17.33 -5.49
CA LEU A 104 6.39 15.96 -6.00
C LEU A 104 6.48 15.93 -7.52
N VAL A 105 5.67 16.75 -8.20
CA VAL A 105 5.71 16.89 -9.66
C VAL A 105 7.09 17.37 -10.11
N ASP A 106 7.66 18.35 -9.41
CA ASP A 106 8.98 18.90 -9.71
C ASP A 106 10.08 17.85 -9.51
N ALA A 107 10.04 17.09 -8.40
CA ALA A 107 10.99 16.03 -8.11
C ALA A 107 10.95 14.91 -9.17
N LEU A 108 9.75 14.51 -9.60
CA LEU A 108 9.56 13.49 -10.64
C LEU A 108 10.02 13.99 -12.02
N THR A 109 9.71 15.24 -12.37
CA THR A 109 10.16 15.86 -13.62
C THR A 109 11.68 15.95 -13.67
N LYS A 110 12.31 16.40 -12.57
CA LYS A 110 13.77 16.44 -12.45
C LYS A 110 14.42 15.06 -12.54
N ALA A 111 13.72 14.02 -12.06
CA ALA A 111 14.14 12.63 -12.19
C ALA A 111 13.99 12.07 -13.62
N GLY A 112 13.35 12.80 -14.54
CA GLY A 112 13.13 12.36 -15.92
C GLY A 112 11.89 11.47 -16.09
N ALA A 113 10.93 11.52 -15.16
CA ALA A 113 9.68 10.78 -15.29
C ALA A 113 8.79 11.40 -16.38
N ASP A 114 8.13 10.53 -17.17
CA ASP A 114 7.07 10.93 -18.09
C ASP A 114 5.74 10.97 -17.33
N LEU A 115 5.19 12.17 -17.10
CA LEU A 115 3.99 12.36 -16.29
C LEU A 115 2.72 12.36 -17.16
N PRO A 116 1.64 11.71 -16.71
CA PRO A 116 0.34 11.76 -17.39
C PRO A 116 -0.16 13.19 -17.61
N ALA A 117 -0.90 13.38 -18.71
CA ALA A 117 -1.57 14.65 -18.99
C ALA A 117 -2.51 15.05 -17.84
N GLY A 118 -2.41 16.31 -17.39
CA GLY A 118 -3.21 16.85 -16.28
C GLY A 118 -2.52 16.82 -14.91
N ILE A 119 -1.32 16.25 -14.79
CA ILE A 119 -0.44 16.34 -13.60
C ILE A 119 0.57 17.49 -13.76
N ALA A 120 0.26 18.47 -14.63
CA ALA A 120 1.17 19.58 -14.91
C ALA A 120 1.44 20.40 -13.64
N ALA A 121 2.70 20.78 -13.48
CA ALA A 121 3.09 21.81 -12.54
C ALA A 121 2.25 23.06 -12.81
N ASP A 122 1.43 23.47 -11.85
CA ASP A 122 0.84 24.80 -11.91
C ASP A 122 2.02 25.78 -11.86
N SER A 123 2.37 26.35 -13.01
CA SER A 123 3.42 27.37 -13.18
C SER A 123 3.07 28.66 -12.47
#